data_AF-A0A5E4XXQ8-F1
#
_entry.id   AF-A0A5E4XXQ8-F1
#
_cell.length_a   1.000
_cell.length_b   1.000
_cell.length_c   1.000
_cell.angle_alpha   90.00
_cell.angle_beta   90.00
_cell.angle_gamma   90.00
#
_symmetry.space_group_name_H-M   'P 1'
#
loop_
_entity.id
_entity.type
_entity.pdbx_description
1 polymer ?
#
loop_
_entity_poly.entity_id
_entity_poly.type
_entity_poly.pdbx_seq_one_letter_code
_entity_poly.pdbx_strand_id
1 'polypeptide(L)'
;MHRPSIVTGIAYVQLLSALHILKAFDGSYTNRIPLYIGSPFSVHTQWTYLAILLPVTVVVGIGLVLGKKWARWLLAAMVVATAAFTIPTQSAQGVYLYALTLLMGAALIALLFFTPSARAYFGRPRDANRSFSLRNFVAGATFAFCAVNTALILKDRFASQVGLLTTAAVLAFLSFPALLLGMVIRWDITSACRNAATVLLSTALFLACRFLLVTVYVNTSQPGTFPLTVELDSVILTAVVALLGVLLAKLSAYRVSRTQFAATES
;
A
#
# COMPACT_ATOMS: atom_id res chain seq x y z
N MET A 1 12.39 -20.42 -2.03
CA MET A 1 12.95 -19.23 -1.33
C MET A 1 11.84 -18.34 -0.73
N HIS A 2 11.91 -18.06 0.58
CA HIS A 2 11.00 -17.14 1.27
C HIS A 2 11.28 -15.67 0.89
N ARG A 3 10.33 -15.00 0.20
CA ARG A 3 10.35 -13.54 0.09
C ARG A 3 9.85 -12.99 1.44
N PRO A 4 10.59 -12.09 2.12
CA PRO A 4 10.12 -11.47 3.34
C PRO A 4 8.89 -10.60 3.03
N SER A 5 7.86 -10.78 3.86
CA SER A 5 6.54 -10.16 3.71
C SER A 5 6.61 -8.64 3.74
N ILE A 6 7.48 -8.06 4.57
CA ILE A 6 7.55 -6.61 4.79
C ILE A 6 7.98 -5.84 3.53
N VAL A 7 9.07 -6.22 2.87
CA VAL A 7 9.54 -5.49 1.68
C VAL A 7 8.55 -5.63 0.52
N THR A 8 7.96 -6.83 0.37
CA THR A 8 6.92 -7.07 -0.63
C THR A 8 5.68 -6.24 -0.33
N GLY A 9 5.32 -6.09 0.95
CA GLY A 9 4.17 -5.30 1.34
C GLY A 9 4.38 -3.80 1.12
N ILE A 10 5.56 -3.28 1.46
CA ILE A 10 5.93 -1.89 1.16
C ILE A 10 5.89 -1.64 -0.36
N ALA A 11 6.34 -2.60 -1.17
CA ALA A 11 6.24 -2.49 -2.62
C ALA A 11 4.80 -2.37 -3.12
N TYR A 12 3.86 -3.15 -2.55
CA TYR A 12 2.43 -3.03 -2.85
C TYR A 12 1.88 -1.67 -2.42
N VAL A 13 2.26 -1.16 -1.24
CA VAL A 13 1.88 0.19 -0.79
C VAL A 13 2.35 1.25 -1.80
N GLN A 14 3.58 1.15 -2.34
CA GLN A 14 4.06 2.08 -3.37
C GLN A 14 3.24 1.99 -4.66
N LEU A 15 2.94 0.78 -5.14
CA LEU A 15 2.12 0.61 -6.35
C LEU A 15 0.68 1.14 -6.17
N LEU A 16 0.09 0.95 -4.99
CA LEU A 16 -1.21 1.54 -4.65
C LEU A 16 -1.14 3.07 -4.56
N SER A 17 -0.07 3.62 -3.99
CA SER A 17 0.18 5.07 -4.00
C SER A 17 0.32 5.62 -5.43
N ALA A 18 1.01 4.93 -6.33
CA ALA A 18 1.12 5.34 -7.72
C ALA A 18 -0.25 5.39 -8.41
N LEU A 19 -1.11 4.38 -8.21
CA LEU A 19 -2.47 4.38 -8.74
C LEU A 19 -3.33 5.50 -8.15
N HIS A 20 -3.13 5.80 -6.86
CA HIS A 20 -3.80 6.92 -6.22
C HIS A 20 -3.38 8.26 -6.83
N ILE A 21 -2.08 8.46 -7.06
CA ILE A 21 -1.54 9.63 -7.75
C ILE A 21 -2.12 9.73 -9.16
N LEU A 22 -2.14 8.64 -9.92
CA LEU A 22 -2.70 8.61 -11.27
C LEU A 22 -4.17 9.07 -11.26
N LYS A 23 -4.99 8.52 -10.36
CA LYS A 23 -6.39 8.95 -10.18
C LYS A 23 -6.54 10.41 -9.74
N ALA A 24 -5.52 11.04 -9.16
CA ALA A 24 -5.59 12.46 -8.81
C ALA A 24 -5.61 13.36 -10.06
N PHE A 25 -5.03 12.89 -11.17
CA PHE A 25 -5.03 13.61 -12.45
C PHE A 25 -6.35 13.52 -13.22
N ASP A 26 -7.22 12.55 -12.90
CA ASP A 26 -8.54 12.40 -13.53
C ASP A 26 -9.56 13.47 -13.08
N GLY A 27 -9.22 14.30 -12.07
CA GLY A 27 -10.12 15.32 -11.53
C GLY A 27 -10.16 16.61 -12.35
N SER A 28 -11.31 17.28 -12.37
CA SER A 28 -11.49 18.62 -12.95
C SER A 28 -10.69 19.73 -12.25
N TYR A 29 -10.03 19.40 -11.13
CA TYR A 29 -9.26 20.30 -10.28
C TYR A 29 -7.74 20.23 -10.51
N THR A 30 -7.29 19.41 -11.45
CA THR A 30 -5.87 19.30 -11.82
C THR A 30 -5.30 20.68 -12.15
N ASN A 31 -4.18 21.03 -11.54
CA ASN A 31 -3.51 22.33 -11.68
C ASN A 31 -4.32 23.56 -11.21
N ARG A 32 -5.45 23.37 -10.51
CA ARG A 32 -6.30 24.46 -10.01
C ARG A 32 -6.31 24.59 -8.48
N ILE A 33 -6.11 23.46 -7.78
CA ILE A 33 -6.13 23.41 -6.30
C ILE A 33 -4.75 22.99 -5.79
N PRO A 34 -4.23 23.59 -4.70
CA PRO A 34 -3.00 23.14 -4.07
C PRO A 34 -3.13 21.70 -3.55
N LEU A 35 -2.10 20.89 -3.81
CA LEU A 35 -2.00 19.50 -3.30
C LEU A 35 -1.53 19.48 -1.84
N TYR A 36 -0.69 20.44 -1.46
CA TYR A 36 -0.07 20.53 -0.14
C TYR A 36 -0.40 21.89 0.48
N ILE A 37 -1.25 21.88 1.50
CA ILE A 37 -1.66 23.09 2.22
C ILE A 37 -0.45 23.73 2.88
N GLY A 38 -0.24 25.02 2.61
CA GLY A 38 0.84 25.83 3.21
C GLY A 38 2.23 25.62 2.62
N SER A 39 2.36 24.81 1.56
CA SER A 39 3.62 24.62 0.84
C SER A 39 4.09 25.93 0.18
N PRO A 40 5.40 26.24 0.19
CA PRO A 40 5.94 27.44 -0.47
C PRO A 40 5.85 27.39 -2.00
N PHE A 41 5.60 26.22 -2.57
CA PHE A 41 5.61 26.01 -4.01
C PHE A 41 4.25 26.36 -4.65
N SER A 42 4.30 26.92 -5.85
CA SER A 42 3.09 27.21 -6.64
C SER A 42 2.28 25.94 -6.90
N VAL A 43 0.96 26.09 -7.08
CA VAL A 43 0.06 24.97 -7.44
C VAL A 43 0.63 24.20 -8.63
N HIS A 44 1.08 24.90 -9.67
CA HIS A 44 1.67 24.28 -10.85
C HIS A 44 2.90 23.43 -10.52
N THR A 45 3.83 23.97 -9.74
CA THR A 45 5.02 23.24 -9.30
C THR A 45 4.67 21.98 -8.50
N GLN A 46 3.66 22.04 -7.63
CA GLN A 46 3.21 20.89 -6.86
C GLN A 46 2.65 19.77 -7.76
N TRP A 47 1.82 20.12 -8.76
CA TRP A 47 1.28 19.15 -9.71
C TRP A 47 2.35 18.56 -10.63
N THR A 48 3.32 19.36 -11.09
CA THR A 48 4.48 18.88 -11.85
C THR A 48 5.33 17.93 -11.02
N TYR A 49 5.58 18.25 -9.75
CA TYR A 49 6.27 17.34 -8.83
C TYR A 49 5.52 16.01 -8.69
N LEU A 50 4.19 16.06 -8.52
CA LEU A 50 3.36 14.86 -8.44
C LEU A 50 3.42 14.01 -9.72
N ALA A 51 3.47 14.65 -10.89
CA ALA A 51 3.59 13.98 -12.19
C ALA A 51 4.94 13.28 -12.35
N ILE A 52 6.03 13.87 -11.84
CA ILE A 52 7.37 13.24 -11.79
C ILE A 52 7.40 12.12 -10.75
N LEU A 53 6.74 12.30 -9.61
CA LEU A 53 6.71 11.33 -8.53
C LEU A 53 6.02 10.02 -8.95
N LEU A 54 5.00 10.09 -9.81
CA LEU A 54 4.27 8.93 -10.33
C LEU A 54 5.18 7.83 -10.93
N PRO A 55 5.95 8.08 -12.00
CA PRO A 55 6.82 7.06 -12.60
C PRO A 55 7.90 6.60 -11.62
N VAL A 56 8.45 7.49 -10.78
CA VAL A 56 9.45 7.12 -9.76
C VAL A 56 8.85 6.16 -8.74
N THR A 57 7.61 6.39 -8.31
CA THR A 57 6.88 5.50 -7.37
C THR A 57 6.67 4.11 -7.97
N VAL A 58 6.30 4.03 -9.25
CA VAL A 58 6.17 2.76 -9.97
C VAL A 58 7.51 2.04 -10.06
N VAL A 59 8.57 2.76 -10.47
CA VAL A 59 9.93 2.21 -10.59
C VAL A 59 10.44 1.68 -9.26
N VAL A 60 10.21 2.41 -8.16
CA VAL A 60 10.56 1.97 -6.80
C VAL A 60 9.76 0.74 -6.39
N GLY A 61 8.43 0.72 -6.58
CA GLY A 61 7.59 -0.44 -6.28
C GLY A 61 8.07 -1.70 -7.01
N ILE A 62 8.30 -1.60 -8.32
CA ILE A 62 8.86 -2.70 -9.12
C ILE A 62 10.26 -3.08 -8.62
N GLY A 63 11.13 -2.10 -8.37
CA GLY A 63 12.47 -2.31 -7.85
C GLY A 63 12.51 -3.06 -6.52
N LEU A 64 11.57 -2.78 -5.61
CA LEU A 64 11.41 -3.48 -4.32
C LEU A 64 10.91 -4.92 -4.50
N VAL A 65 9.93 -5.16 -5.38
CA VAL A 65 9.51 -6.53 -5.77
C VAL A 65 10.67 -7.30 -6.39
N LEU A 66 11.49 -6.60 -7.18
CA LEU A 66 12.71 -7.11 -7.78
C LEU A 66 13.91 -7.09 -6.80
N GLY A 67 13.73 -6.75 -5.53
CA GLY A 67 14.79 -6.81 -4.51
C GLY A 67 16.05 -6.04 -4.88
N LYS A 68 15.92 -5.00 -5.71
CA LYS A 68 17.05 -4.18 -6.14
C LYS A 68 17.43 -3.24 -5.00
N LYS A 69 18.71 -3.21 -4.63
CA LYS A 69 19.23 -2.37 -3.54
C LYS A 69 19.03 -0.87 -3.80
N TRP A 70 19.05 -0.43 -5.06
CA TRP A 70 18.80 0.97 -5.40
C TRP A 70 17.37 1.41 -5.05
N ALA A 71 16.39 0.49 -5.06
CA ALA A 71 14.99 0.84 -4.86
C ALA A 71 14.70 1.35 -3.44
N ARG A 72 15.34 0.78 -2.42
CA ARG A 72 15.19 1.25 -1.03
C ARG A 72 15.82 2.64 -0.80
N TRP A 73 16.93 2.92 -1.49
CA TRP A 73 17.60 4.22 -1.41
C TRP A 73 16.83 5.29 -2.18
N LEU A 74 16.32 4.94 -3.36
CA LEU A 74 15.45 5.81 -4.13
C LEU A 74 14.16 6.12 -3.36
N LEU A 75 13.57 5.14 -2.66
CA LEU A 75 12.42 5.42 -1.78
C LEU A 75 12.77 6.39 -0.65
N ALA A 76 13.93 6.21 0.01
CA ALA A 76 14.36 7.13 1.06
C ALA A 76 14.54 8.56 0.50
N ALA A 77 15.15 8.70 -0.68
CA ALA A 77 15.29 9.98 -1.36
C ALA A 77 13.91 10.59 -1.70
N MET A 78 12.96 9.80 -2.19
CA MET A 78 11.60 10.25 -2.45
C MET A 78 10.88 10.75 -1.19
N VAL A 79 11.04 10.07 -0.05
CA VAL A 79 10.45 10.50 1.22
C VAL A 79 11.01 11.86 1.65
N VAL A 80 12.33 12.04 1.56
CA VAL A 80 13.00 13.31 1.88
C VAL A 80 12.58 14.42 0.91
N ALA A 81 12.56 14.13 -0.40
CA ALA A 81 12.10 15.09 -1.41
C ALA A 81 10.64 15.49 -1.16
N THR A 82 9.76 14.52 -0.90
CA THR A 82 8.34 14.79 -0.63
C THR A 82 8.20 15.64 0.63
N ALA A 83 8.94 15.33 1.70
CA ALA A 83 8.97 16.17 2.89
C ALA A 83 9.40 17.61 2.57
N ALA A 84 10.43 17.82 1.75
CA ALA A 84 10.86 19.17 1.34
C ALA A 84 9.77 19.92 0.55
N PHE A 85 9.03 19.23 -0.31
CA PHE A 85 7.93 19.81 -1.09
C PHE A 85 6.68 20.12 -0.25
N THR A 86 6.47 19.38 0.85
CA THR A 86 5.28 19.53 1.71
C THR A 86 5.50 20.41 2.94
N ILE A 87 6.68 21.03 3.11
CA ILE A 87 6.96 21.90 4.26
C ILE A 87 5.92 23.02 4.33
N PRO A 88 5.14 23.13 5.42
CA PRO A 88 4.11 24.13 5.56
C PRO A 88 4.73 25.42 6.10
N THR A 89 5.19 26.28 5.19
CA THR A 89 5.79 27.57 5.53
C THR A 89 4.75 28.70 5.63
N GLN A 90 3.57 28.50 5.04
CA GLN A 90 2.57 29.56 4.87
C GLN A 90 1.28 29.33 5.66
N SER A 91 1.11 28.18 6.33
CA SER A 91 -0.11 27.87 7.08
C SER A 91 0.13 26.91 8.23
N ALA A 92 -0.37 27.25 9.42
CA ALA A 92 -0.35 26.38 10.60
C ALA A 92 -1.16 25.10 10.41
N GLN A 93 -2.21 25.13 9.57
CA GLN A 93 -3.04 23.95 9.28
C GLN A 93 -2.24 22.85 8.55
N GLY A 94 -1.27 23.26 7.70
CA GLY A 94 -0.40 22.33 6.99
C GLY A 94 0.58 21.58 7.89
N VAL A 95 0.86 22.08 9.10
CA VAL A 95 1.83 21.49 10.05
C VAL A 95 1.44 20.08 10.47
N TYR A 96 0.16 19.83 10.73
CA TYR A 96 -0.32 18.51 11.15
C TYR A 96 -0.22 17.48 10.02
N LEU A 97 -0.59 17.87 8.80
CA LEU A 97 -0.47 17.02 7.60
C LEU A 97 1.00 16.71 7.29
N TYR A 98 1.87 17.71 7.43
CA TYR A 98 3.30 17.56 7.28
C TYR A 98 3.90 16.59 8.30
N ALA A 99 3.58 16.77 9.59
CA ALA A 99 4.05 15.90 10.67
C ALA A 99 3.60 14.45 10.46
N LEU A 100 2.34 14.24 10.06
CA LEU A 100 1.83 12.89 9.76
C LEU A 100 2.56 12.27 8.56
N THR A 101 2.81 13.05 7.50
CA THR A 101 3.53 12.58 6.31
C THR A 101 4.98 12.20 6.65
N LEU A 102 5.65 13.00 7.49
CA LEU A 102 6.98 12.69 8.01
C LEU A 102 6.99 11.42 8.84
N LEU A 103 6.04 11.24 9.76
CA LEU A 103 5.94 10.04 10.60
C LEU A 103 5.74 8.79 9.76
N MET A 104 4.85 8.83 8.75
CA MET A 104 4.64 7.73 7.81
C MET A 104 5.90 7.43 7.00
N GLY A 105 6.58 8.47 6.50
CA GLY A 105 7.84 8.34 5.77
C GLY A 105 8.96 7.74 6.62
N ALA A 106 9.11 8.21 7.86
CA ALA A 106 10.08 7.71 8.83
C ALA A 106 9.80 6.25 9.19
N ALA A 107 8.54 5.86 9.41
CA ALA A 107 8.14 4.49 9.66
C ALA A 107 8.48 3.56 8.48
N LEU A 108 8.21 4.00 7.24
CA LEU A 108 8.56 3.26 6.02
C LEU A 108 10.07 3.05 5.88
N ILE A 109 10.86 4.10 6.10
CA ILE A 109 12.32 4.02 6.09
C ILE A 109 12.79 3.07 7.20
N ALA A 110 12.23 3.20 8.40
CA ALA A 110 12.62 2.35 9.52
C ALA A 110 12.39 0.86 9.22
N LEU A 111 11.23 0.53 8.63
CA LEU A 111 10.90 -0.83 8.21
C LEU A 111 11.83 -1.38 7.11
N LEU A 112 12.30 -0.53 6.19
CA LEU A 112 13.19 -0.95 5.10
C LEU A 112 14.65 -1.13 5.50
N PHE A 113 15.13 -0.35 6.47
CA PHE A 113 16.54 -0.30 6.83
C PHE A 113 16.87 -1.04 8.13
N PHE A 114 15.97 -1.01 9.12
CA PHE A 114 16.24 -1.55 10.45
C PHE A 114 15.59 -2.91 10.69
N THR A 115 14.54 -3.29 9.96
CA THR A 115 13.90 -4.59 10.21
C THR A 115 14.79 -5.75 9.74
N PRO A 116 15.01 -6.79 10.58
CA PRO A 116 15.88 -7.94 10.23
C PRO A 116 15.47 -8.63 8.93
N SER A 117 14.16 -8.72 8.68
CA SER A 117 13.60 -9.31 7.46
C SER A 117 13.98 -8.54 6.19
N ALA A 118 14.00 -7.21 6.24
CA ALA A 118 14.42 -6.35 5.14
C ALA A 118 15.93 -6.42 4.93
N ARG A 119 16.73 -6.44 6.01
CA ARG A 119 18.18 -6.66 5.93
C ARG A 119 18.53 -7.99 5.28
N ALA A 120 17.87 -9.08 5.69
CA ALA A 120 18.03 -10.40 5.09
C ALA A 120 17.60 -10.42 3.60
N TYR A 121 16.57 -9.65 3.23
CA TYR A 121 16.11 -9.54 1.84
C TYR A 121 17.17 -8.97 0.91
N PHE A 122 17.76 -7.84 1.31
CA PHE A 122 18.74 -7.12 0.50
C PHE A 122 20.17 -7.65 0.67
N GLY A 123 20.45 -8.42 1.72
CA GLY A 123 21.75 -9.00 2.01
C GLY A 123 22.11 -10.23 1.18
N ARG A 124 21.11 -10.95 0.64
CA ARG A 124 21.37 -12.15 -0.17
C ARG A 124 21.77 -11.79 -1.60
N PRO A 125 22.90 -12.32 -2.13
CA PRO A 125 23.18 -12.25 -3.55
C PRO A 125 22.03 -12.94 -4.29
N ARG A 126 21.51 -12.28 -5.33
CA ARG A 126 20.41 -12.84 -6.11
C ARG A 126 21.02 -13.82 -7.10
N ASP A 127 20.68 -15.10 -6.98
CA ASP A 127 21.03 -16.08 -8.00
C ASP A 127 20.54 -15.57 -9.36
N ALA A 128 21.47 -15.44 -10.30
CA ALA A 128 21.22 -14.97 -11.66
C ALA A 128 20.21 -15.89 -12.40
N ASN A 129 20.00 -17.11 -11.91
CA ASN A 129 19.14 -18.15 -12.50
C ASN A 129 17.69 -18.16 -11.98
N ARG A 130 17.09 -17.00 -11.69
CA ARG A 130 15.63 -16.96 -11.48
C ARG A 130 14.93 -17.12 -12.82
N SER A 131 14.60 -18.36 -13.18
CA SER A 131 13.75 -18.64 -14.32
C SER A 131 12.41 -17.91 -14.17
N PHE A 132 12.02 -17.19 -15.23
CA PHE A 132 10.70 -16.59 -15.31
C PHE A 132 9.66 -17.71 -15.25
N SER A 133 8.71 -17.60 -14.33
CA SER A 133 7.62 -18.57 -14.19
C SER A 133 6.32 -17.86 -14.53
N LEU A 134 5.72 -18.24 -15.65
CA LEU A 134 4.43 -17.72 -16.10
C LEU A 134 3.37 -17.86 -15.00
N ARG A 135 3.36 -19.02 -14.31
CA ARG A 135 2.48 -19.28 -13.15
C ARG A 135 2.64 -18.23 -12.04
N ASN A 136 3.88 -17.91 -11.68
CA ASN A 136 4.15 -16.90 -10.64
C ASN A 136 3.79 -15.49 -11.09
N PHE A 137 3.93 -15.20 -12.38
CA PHE A 137 3.53 -13.93 -12.98
C PHE A 137 2.02 -13.76 -12.95
N VAL A 138 1.25 -14.74 -13.46
CA VAL A 138 -0.21 -14.68 -13.49
C VAL A 138 -0.77 -14.59 -12.08
N ALA A 139 -0.32 -15.42 -11.13
CA ALA A 139 -0.74 -15.32 -9.73
C ALA A 139 -0.44 -13.94 -9.12
N GLY A 140 0.73 -13.37 -9.44
CA GLY A 140 1.11 -12.03 -9.01
C GLY A 140 0.20 -10.95 -9.57
N ALA A 141 -0.18 -11.06 -10.85
CA ALA A 141 -1.12 -10.15 -11.51
C ALA A 141 -2.51 -10.24 -10.88
N THR A 142 -2.99 -11.43 -10.56
CA THR A 142 -4.30 -11.59 -9.89
C THR A 142 -4.31 -10.99 -8.49
N PHE A 143 -3.22 -11.16 -7.72
CA PHE A 143 -3.06 -10.50 -6.42
C PHE A 143 -2.99 -8.97 -6.54
N ALA A 144 -2.29 -8.45 -7.55
CA ALA A 144 -2.26 -7.01 -7.81
C ALA A 144 -3.66 -6.50 -8.15
N PHE A 145 -4.39 -7.19 -9.04
CA PHE A 145 -5.77 -6.85 -9.39
C PHE A 145 -6.69 -6.79 -8.16
N CYS A 146 -6.59 -7.78 -7.26
CA CYS A 146 -7.32 -7.75 -5.98
C CYS A 146 -7.00 -6.50 -5.15
N ALA A 147 -5.71 -6.18 -4.96
CA ALA A 147 -5.28 -5.01 -4.19
C ALA A 147 -5.83 -3.71 -4.77
N VAL A 148 -5.71 -3.55 -6.10
CA VAL A 148 -6.16 -2.38 -6.82
C VAL A 148 -7.67 -2.21 -6.67
N ASN A 149 -8.45 -3.24 -7.00
CA ASN A 149 -9.90 -3.16 -6.89
C ASN A 149 -10.36 -2.86 -5.47
N THR A 150 -9.78 -3.54 -4.47
CA THR A 150 -10.13 -3.29 -3.06
C THR A 150 -9.84 -1.85 -2.67
N ALA A 151 -8.68 -1.31 -3.06
CA ALA A 151 -8.31 0.08 -2.78
C ALA A 151 -9.22 1.09 -3.49
N LEU A 152 -9.61 0.83 -4.74
CA LEU A 152 -10.48 1.71 -5.51
C LEU A 152 -11.92 1.73 -4.96
N ILE A 153 -12.49 0.55 -4.70
CA ILE A 153 -13.86 0.40 -4.18
C ILE A 153 -13.99 1.09 -2.81
N LEU A 154 -13.03 0.87 -1.92
CA LEU A 154 -13.06 1.49 -0.59
C LEU A 154 -12.77 2.99 -0.66
N LYS A 155 -11.93 3.46 -1.59
CA LYS A 155 -11.75 4.89 -1.87
C LYS A 155 -13.05 5.55 -2.33
N ASP A 156 -13.74 4.97 -3.30
CA ASP A 156 -14.96 5.55 -3.85
C ASP A 156 -16.07 5.61 -2.79
N ARG A 157 -16.04 4.67 -1.84
CA ARG A 157 -16.87 4.72 -0.64
C ARG A 157 -16.46 5.81 0.35
N PHE A 158 -15.17 6.02 0.61
CA PHE A 158 -14.71 7.16 1.43
C PHE A 158 -15.20 8.49 0.85
N ALA A 159 -15.39 8.58 -0.47
CA ALA A 159 -15.98 9.73 -1.14
C ALA A 159 -17.52 9.79 -1.08
N SER A 160 -18.19 8.98 -0.24
CA SER A 160 -19.64 8.92 0.03
C SER A 160 -20.55 8.46 -1.12
N GLN A 161 -20.00 7.91 -2.20
CA GLN A 161 -20.79 7.63 -3.41
C GLN A 161 -21.51 6.27 -3.41
N VAL A 162 -21.20 5.36 -2.47
CA VAL A 162 -21.66 3.96 -2.51
C VAL A 162 -22.02 3.43 -1.12
N GLY A 163 -23.16 2.72 -1.00
CA GLY A 163 -23.63 2.12 0.26
C GLY A 163 -22.79 0.94 0.79
N LEU A 164 -23.05 0.52 2.04
CA LEU A 164 -22.31 -0.58 2.70
C LEU A 164 -22.43 -1.91 1.98
N LEU A 165 -23.67 -2.29 1.73
CA LEU A 165 -24.01 -3.60 1.20
C LEU A 165 -23.50 -3.74 -0.25
N THR A 166 -23.59 -2.68 -1.04
CA THR A 166 -23.05 -2.64 -2.41
C THR A 166 -21.53 -2.74 -2.40
N THR A 167 -20.84 -1.98 -1.55
CA THR A 167 -19.37 -2.06 -1.40
C THR A 167 -18.93 -3.46 -0.99
N ALA A 168 -19.60 -4.06 0.01
CA ALA A 168 -19.30 -5.42 0.47
C ALA A 168 -19.55 -6.47 -0.61
N ALA A 169 -20.67 -6.36 -1.34
CA ALA A 169 -20.98 -7.25 -2.46
C ALA A 169 -19.93 -7.14 -3.57
N VAL A 170 -19.55 -5.93 -3.98
CA VAL A 170 -18.53 -5.73 -5.03
C VAL A 170 -17.17 -6.29 -4.59
N LEU A 171 -16.77 -6.12 -3.32
CA LEU A 171 -15.57 -6.76 -2.79
C LEU A 171 -15.65 -8.29 -2.84
N ALA A 172 -16.79 -8.86 -2.46
CA ALA A 172 -17.03 -10.30 -2.46
C ALA A 172 -17.07 -10.92 -3.87
N PHE A 173 -17.58 -10.20 -4.88
CA PHE A 173 -17.73 -10.71 -6.24
C PHE A 173 -16.55 -10.37 -7.18
N LEU A 174 -15.77 -9.32 -6.90
CA LEU A 174 -14.65 -8.93 -7.77
C LEU A 174 -13.28 -9.15 -7.11
N SER A 175 -13.10 -8.71 -5.88
CA SER A 175 -11.77 -8.73 -5.23
C SER A 175 -11.43 -10.10 -4.65
N PHE A 176 -12.38 -10.72 -3.93
CA PHE A 176 -12.14 -12.01 -3.29
C PHE A 176 -11.93 -13.17 -4.29
N PRO A 177 -12.68 -13.28 -5.41
CA PRO A 177 -12.44 -14.33 -6.40
C PRO A 177 -11.08 -14.18 -7.09
N ALA A 178 -10.64 -12.95 -7.34
CA ALA A 178 -9.29 -12.70 -7.84
C ALA A 178 -8.22 -13.16 -6.84
N LEU A 179 -8.40 -12.90 -5.54
CA LEU A 179 -7.50 -13.39 -4.52
C LEU A 179 -7.45 -14.92 -4.48
N LEU A 180 -8.60 -15.59 -4.52
CA LEU A 180 -8.69 -17.06 -4.56
C LEU A 180 -8.06 -17.64 -5.82
N LEU A 181 -8.31 -17.05 -6.99
CA LEU A 181 -7.74 -17.48 -8.26
C LEU A 181 -6.21 -17.35 -8.25
N GLY A 182 -5.67 -16.28 -7.68
CA GLY A 182 -4.23 -16.13 -7.44
C GLY A 182 -3.66 -17.22 -6.50
N MET A 183 -4.43 -17.63 -5.48
CA MET A 183 -4.05 -18.73 -4.58
C MET A 183 -4.06 -20.09 -5.28
N VAL A 184 -5.10 -20.38 -6.09
CA VAL A 184 -5.21 -21.62 -6.86
C VAL A 184 -4.08 -21.75 -7.89
N ILE A 185 -3.79 -20.69 -8.65
CA ILE A 185 -2.71 -20.67 -9.64
C ILE A 185 -1.35 -20.93 -8.97
N ARG A 186 -1.15 -20.47 -7.74
CA ARG A 186 0.11 -20.68 -7.01
C ARG A 186 0.37 -22.16 -6.74
N TRP A 187 -0.67 -22.97 -6.57
CA TRP A 187 -0.66 -24.42 -6.28
C TRP A 187 0.03 -24.84 -4.96
N ASP A 188 0.80 -23.95 -4.32
CA ASP A 188 1.37 -24.11 -2.98
C ASP A 188 0.55 -23.27 -2.00
N ILE A 189 -0.27 -23.95 -1.18
CA ILE A 189 -1.17 -23.31 -0.21
C ILE A 189 -0.41 -22.42 0.78
N THR A 190 0.78 -22.84 1.21
CA THR A 190 1.57 -22.08 2.19
C THR A 190 2.10 -20.80 1.57
N SER A 191 2.67 -20.86 0.36
CA SER A 191 3.08 -19.65 -0.36
C SER A 191 1.89 -18.80 -0.80
N ALA A 192 0.75 -19.41 -1.13
CA ALA A 192 -0.47 -18.73 -1.54
C ALA A 192 -1.04 -17.89 -0.39
N CYS A 193 -1.27 -18.51 0.77
CA CYS A 193 -1.76 -17.83 1.98
C CYS A 193 -0.83 -16.69 2.38
N ARG A 194 0.49 -16.90 2.36
CA ARG A 194 1.45 -15.83 2.70
C ARG A 194 1.38 -14.65 1.74
N ASN A 195 1.28 -14.89 0.43
CA ASN A 195 1.21 -13.81 -0.55
C ASN A 195 -0.12 -13.06 -0.46
N ALA A 196 -1.23 -13.80 -0.36
CA ALA A 196 -2.55 -13.23 -0.14
C ALA A 196 -2.60 -12.39 1.15
N ALA A 197 -2.03 -12.89 2.24
CA ALA A 197 -1.89 -12.14 3.49
C ALA A 197 -1.10 -10.84 3.30
N THR A 198 0.04 -10.92 2.59
CA THR A 198 0.87 -9.73 2.31
C THR A 198 0.08 -8.69 1.53
N VAL A 199 -0.68 -9.11 0.53
CA VAL A 199 -1.52 -8.24 -0.31
C VAL A 199 -2.62 -7.57 0.49
N LEU A 200 -3.37 -8.33 1.29
CA LEU A 200 -4.45 -7.82 2.12
C LEU A 200 -3.93 -6.84 3.19
N LEU A 201 -2.86 -7.21 3.89
CA LEU A 201 -2.26 -6.34 4.91
C LEU A 201 -1.68 -5.06 4.32
N SER A 202 -1.09 -5.12 3.12
CA SER A 202 -0.56 -3.93 2.45
C SER A 202 -1.67 -3.00 1.97
N THR A 203 -2.74 -3.58 1.42
CA THR A 203 -3.94 -2.84 1.02
C THR A 203 -4.60 -2.18 2.23
N ALA A 204 -4.77 -2.93 3.33
CA ALA A 204 -5.34 -2.39 4.57
C ALA A 204 -4.45 -1.29 5.19
N LEU A 205 -3.13 -1.45 5.18
CA LEU A 205 -2.20 -0.43 5.65
C LEU A 205 -2.29 0.84 4.79
N PHE A 206 -2.31 0.70 3.48
CA PHE A 206 -2.49 1.81 2.55
C PHE A 206 -3.79 2.57 2.83
N LEU A 207 -4.90 1.86 3.00
CA LEU A 207 -6.21 2.44 3.31
C LEU A 207 -6.24 3.12 4.69
N ALA A 208 -5.62 2.51 5.71
CA ALA A 208 -5.52 3.11 7.04
C ALA A 208 -4.69 4.41 7.02
N CYS A 209 -3.55 4.43 6.32
CA CYS A 209 -2.76 5.64 6.14
C CYS A 209 -3.56 6.73 5.41
N ARG A 210 -4.31 6.35 4.36
CA ARG A 210 -5.18 7.26 3.62
C ARG A 210 -6.28 7.84 4.49
N PHE A 211 -6.93 6.99 5.29
CA PHE A 211 -7.96 7.40 6.23
C PHE A 211 -7.42 8.46 7.21
N LEU A 212 -6.30 8.17 7.87
CA LEU A 212 -5.66 9.12 8.79
C LEU A 212 -5.32 10.45 8.12
N LEU A 213 -4.78 10.42 6.89
CA LEU A 213 -4.48 11.64 6.13
C LEU A 213 -5.74 12.46 5.82
N VAL A 214 -6.83 11.82 5.41
CA VAL A 214 -8.10 12.49 5.12
C VAL A 214 -8.72 13.06 6.39
N THR A 215 -8.75 12.31 7.48
CA THR A 215 -9.28 12.78 8.77
C THR A 215 -8.52 13.99 9.28
N VAL A 216 -7.18 13.97 9.24
CA VAL A 216 -6.36 15.13 9.63
C VAL A 216 -6.60 16.30 8.67
N TYR A 217 -6.69 16.04 7.36
CA TYR A 217 -6.98 17.08 6.38
C TYR A 217 -8.30 17.79 6.68
N VAL A 218 -9.41 17.05 6.80
CA VAL A 218 -10.71 17.68 6.99
C VAL A 218 -10.83 18.35 8.35
N ASN A 219 -10.32 17.74 9.42
CA ASN A 219 -10.31 18.38 10.74
C ASN A 219 -9.51 19.68 10.77
N THR A 220 -8.48 19.81 9.94
CA THR A 220 -7.64 21.03 9.87
C THR A 220 -8.17 22.07 8.90
N SER A 221 -8.77 21.67 7.77
CA SER A 221 -9.23 22.59 6.72
C SER A 221 -10.69 23.00 6.86
N GLN A 222 -11.56 22.16 7.44
CA GLN A 222 -13.01 22.36 7.53
C GLN A 222 -13.57 21.82 8.86
N PRO A 223 -13.21 22.43 10.00
CA PRO A 223 -13.65 21.95 11.31
C PRO A 223 -15.18 21.92 11.41
N GLY A 224 -15.73 20.80 11.88
CA GLY A 224 -17.18 20.63 12.11
C GLY A 224 -18.00 20.10 10.92
N THR A 225 -17.40 19.90 9.74
CA THR A 225 -18.09 19.34 8.56
C THR A 225 -17.94 17.82 8.42
N PHE A 226 -17.28 17.14 9.37
CA PHE A 226 -16.94 15.73 9.23
C PHE A 226 -18.08 14.82 9.75
N PRO A 227 -18.86 14.17 8.87
CA PRO A 227 -19.89 13.24 9.32
C PRO A 227 -19.22 11.93 9.77
N LEU A 228 -19.09 11.77 11.09
CA LEU A 228 -18.44 10.62 11.75
C LEU A 228 -19.02 9.25 11.32
N THR A 229 -20.26 9.21 10.83
CA THR A 229 -21.03 8.00 10.57
C THR A 229 -20.73 7.32 9.22
N VAL A 230 -20.46 8.09 8.16
CA VAL A 230 -20.19 7.54 6.81
C VAL A 230 -18.80 6.87 6.73
N GLU A 231 -17.90 7.28 7.61
CA GLU A 231 -16.52 6.81 7.62
C GLU A 231 -16.27 5.56 8.47
N LEU A 232 -17.08 5.34 9.50
CA LEU A 232 -16.89 4.22 10.44
C LEU A 232 -17.03 2.86 9.72
N ASP A 233 -17.95 2.75 8.77
CA ASP A 233 -18.10 1.56 7.93
C ASP A 233 -16.88 1.26 7.05
N SER A 234 -16.22 2.30 6.54
CA SER A 234 -15.03 2.14 5.69
C SER A 234 -13.82 1.72 6.53
N VAL A 235 -13.75 2.20 7.79
CA VAL A 235 -12.81 1.71 8.79
C VAL A 235 -13.09 0.24 9.13
N ILE A 236 -14.34 -0.13 9.35
CA ILE A 236 -14.75 -1.52 9.63
C ILE A 236 -14.34 -2.42 8.46
N LEU A 237 -14.65 -2.06 7.21
CA LEU A 237 -14.25 -2.86 6.05
C LEU A 237 -12.72 -2.96 5.93
N THR A 238 -11.99 -1.88 6.19
CA THR A 238 -10.52 -1.91 6.20
C THR A 238 -9.99 -2.85 7.29
N ALA A 239 -10.62 -2.85 8.46
CA ALA A 239 -10.30 -3.77 9.56
C ALA A 239 -10.61 -5.23 9.20
N VAL A 240 -11.73 -5.50 8.53
CA VAL A 240 -12.07 -6.84 8.02
C VAL A 240 -11.02 -7.33 7.02
N VAL A 241 -10.60 -6.48 6.07
CA VAL A 241 -9.52 -6.80 5.12
C VAL A 241 -8.21 -7.09 5.87
N ALA A 242 -7.87 -6.31 6.88
CA ALA A 242 -6.69 -6.55 7.72
C ALA A 242 -6.78 -7.89 8.48
N LEU A 243 -7.93 -8.17 9.10
CA LEU A 243 -8.19 -9.41 9.85
C LEU A 243 -8.07 -10.64 8.95
N LEU A 244 -8.64 -10.61 7.75
CA LEU A 244 -8.48 -11.66 6.75
C LEU A 244 -7.00 -11.88 6.40
N GLY A 245 -6.24 -10.78 6.23
CA GLY A 245 -4.80 -10.83 6.03
C GLY A 245 -4.04 -11.50 7.18
N VAL A 246 -4.36 -11.15 8.42
CA VAL A 246 -3.76 -11.76 9.63
C VAL A 246 -4.10 -13.25 9.73
N LEU A 247 -5.35 -13.63 9.45
CA LEU A 247 -5.78 -15.02 9.49
C LEU A 247 -5.01 -15.87 8.47
N LEU A 248 -4.87 -15.38 7.22
CA LEU A 248 -4.07 -16.05 6.20
C LEU A 248 -2.58 -16.14 6.58
N ALA A 249 -2.04 -15.11 7.22
CA ALA A 249 -0.67 -15.13 7.73
C ALA A 249 -0.50 -16.22 8.80
N LYS A 250 -1.41 -16.29 9.79
CA LYS A 250 -1.40 -17.32 10.84
C LYS A 250 -1.54 -18.73 10.26
N LEU A 251 -2.45 -18.94 9.31
CA LEU A 251 -2.61 -20.22 8.62
C LEU A 251 -1.32 -20.64 7.88
N SER A 252 -0.63 -19.69 7.24
CA SER A 252 0.65 -19.98 6.59
C SER A 252 1.73 -20.38 7.59
N ALA A 253 1.83 -19.70 8.73
CA ALA A 253 2.81 -20.00 9.77
C ALA A 253 2.53 -21.36 10.42
N TYR A 254 1.27 -21.63 10.77
CA TYR A 254 0.84 -22.91 11.35
C TYR A 254 1.21 -24.10 10.45
N ARG A 255 0.99 -23.98 9.13
CA ARG A 255 1.35 -25.03 8.17
C ARG A 255 2.86 -25.25 8.10
N VAL A 256 3.66 -24.19 8.09
CA VAL A 256 5.13 -24.31 8.10
C VAL A 256 5.60 -25.06 9.35
N SER A 257 5.12 -24.67 10.53
CA SER A 257 5.47 -25.34 11.78
C SER A 257 5.10 -26.82 11.74
N ARG A 258 3.88 -27.17 11.30
CA ARG A 258 3.43 -28.56 11.21
C ARG A 258 4.29 -29.40 10.26
N THR A 259 4.69 -28.85 9.11
CA THR A 259 5.59 -29.54 8.18
C THR A 259 6.99 -29.74 8.74
N GLN A 260 7.47 -28.85 9.62
CA GLN A 260 8.76 -29.00 10.28
C GLN A 260 8.73 -30.08 11.35
N PHE A 261 7.68 -30.14 12.17
CA PHE A 261 7.52 -31.19 13.18
C PHE A 261 7.45 -32.60 12.55
N ALA A 262 6.69 -32.74 11.46
CA ALA A 262 6.60 -34.02 10.74
C ALA A 262 7.93 -34.48 10.10
N ALA A 263 8.84 -33.56 9.80
CA ALA A 263 10.16 -33.86 9.23
C ALA A 263 11.23 -34.15 10.29
N THR A 264 10.99 -33.78 11.55
CA THR A 264 11.89 -34.10 12.68
C THR A 264 11.55 -35.43 13.36
N GLU A 265 10.36 -35.97 13.10
CA GLU A 265 9.90 -37.27 13.61
C GLU A 265 10.21 -38.44 12.64
N SER A 266 10.77 -38.16 11.46
CA SER A 266 11.19 -39.14 10.44
C SER A 266 12.70 -39.29 10.41
#